data_AF-A0A9E4GJ76-F1
#
_entry.id   AF-A0A9E4GJ76-F1
#
_cell.length_a   1.000
_cell.length_b   1.000
_cell.length_c   1.000
_cell.angle_alpha   90.00
_cell.angle_beta   90.00
_cell.angle_gamma   90.00
#
_symmetry.space_group_name_H-M   'P 1'
#
loop_
_entity.id
_entity.type
_entity.pdbx_description
1 polymer ?
#
loop_
_entity_poly.entity_id
_entity_poly.type
_entity_poly.pdbx_seq_one_letter_code
_entity_poly.pdbx_strand_id
1 'polypeptide(L)'
;MNHTEHTTTNFLDRLLEPFGDCLTPEVAEKLVNLRADSVVQARLEELAGKSTEGELSENERAEYESYVHAIDVLAVLQAKARSL
;
A
#
# COMPACT_ATOMS: atom_id res chain seq x y z
N MET A 1 12.40 6.41 11.04
CA MET A 1 12.52 5.07 10.42
C MET A 1 12.42 5.27 8.90
N ASN A 2 13.49 5.64 8.18
CA ASN A 2 13.34 6.25 6.83
C ASN A 2 14.36 5.74 5.78
N HIS A 3 14.73 4.46 5.78
CA HIS A 3 15.57 3.90 4.69
C HIS A 3 14.94 2.72 3.94
N THR A 4 13.91 2.09 4.50
CA THR A 4 13.26 0.93 3.88
C THR A 4 12.18 1.32 2.86
N GLU A 5 11.41 2.40 3.11
CA GLU A 5 10.29 2.83 2.25
C GLU A 5 10.74 3.12 0.81
N HIS A 6 11.81 3.90 0.61
CA HIS A 6 12.28 4.29 -0.72
C HIS A 6 12.84 3.12 -1.56
N THR A 7 13.40 2.08 -0.91
CA THR A 7 14.00 0.95 -1.63
C THR A 7 12.94 -0.04 -2.11
N THR A 8 11.92 -0.29 -1.29
CA THR A 8 10.80 -1.19 -1.62
C THR A 8 10.00 -0.66 -2.81
N THR A 9 9.73 0.65 -2.86
CA THR A 9 9.02 1.27 -3.99
C THR A 9 9.77 1.06 -5.31
N ASN A 10 11.11 1.18 -5.32
CA ASN A 10 11.90 1.01 -6.54
C ASN A 10 11.95 -0.44 -7.04
N PHE A 11 11.99 -1.42 -6.12
CA PHE A 11 11.88 -2.84 -6.48
C PHE A 11 10.49 -3.19 -7.03
N LEU A 12 9.43 -2.76 -6.34
CA LEU A 12 8.05 -3.02 -6.75
C LEU A 12 7.74 -2.37 -8.10
N ASP A 13 8.23 -1.15 -8.35
CA ASP A 13 8.05 -0.45 -9.61
C ASP A 13 8.64 -1.22 -10.80
N ARG A 14 9.85 -1.77 -10.63
CA ARG A 14 10.50 -2.61 -11.64
C ARG A 14 9.84 -3.97 -11.79
N LEU A 15 9.37 -4.58 -10.69
CA LEU A 15 8.67 -5.86 -10.71
C LEU A 15 7.33 -5.77 -11.45
N LEU A 16 6.62 -4.64 -11.28
CA LEU A 16 5.28 -4.40 -11.82
C LEU A 16 5.28 -3.70 -13.19
N GLU A 17 6.44 -3.44 -13.78
CA GLU A 17 6.55 -2.89 -15.15
C GLU A 17 5.71 -3.68 -16.16
N PRO A 18 5.81 -5.03 -16.26
CA PRO A 18 5.04 -5.79 -17.25
C PRO A 18 3.54 -5.80 -16.95
N PHE A 19 3.15 -5.54 -15.69
CA PHE A 19 1.74 -5.41 -15.32
C PHE A 19 1.15 -4.11 -15.86
N GLY A 20 1.92 -3.01 -15.82
CA GLY A 20 1.53 -1.72 -16.41
C GLY A 20 1.20 -1.84 -17.89
N ASP A 21 2.06 -2.54 -18.66
CA ASP A 21 1.87 -2.77 -20.10
C ASP A 21 0.59 -3.57 -20.43
N CYS A 22 0.08 -4.37 -19.49
CA CYS A 22 -1.12 -5.17 -19.65
C CYS A 22 -2.41 -4.44 -19.29
N LEU A 23 -2.33 -3.20 -18.76
CA LEU A 23 -3.51 -2.47 -18.28
C LEU A 23 -4.35 -1.95 -19.45
N THR A 24 -5.66 -2.15 -19.34
CA THR A 24 -6.63 -1.43 -20.17
C THR A 24 -7.09 -0.15 -19.44
N PRO A 25 -7.60 0.86 -20.16
CA PRO A 25 -8.11 2.08 -19.53
C PRO A 25 -9.18 1.82 -18.46
N GLU A 26 -10.07 0.85 -18.69
CA GLU A 26 -11.11 0.47 -17.73
C GLU A 26 -10.52 -0.10 -16.42
N VAL A 27 -9.51 -0.97 -16.53
CA VAL A 27 -8.87 -1.57 -15.36
C VAL A 27 -8.03 -0.53 -14.62
N ALA A 28 -7.34 0.36 -15.35
CA ALA A 28 -6.59 1.46 -14.77
C ALA A 28 -7.48 2.38 -13.94
N GLU A 29 -8.66 2.77 -14.46
CA GLU A 29 -9.62 3.58 -13.71
C GLU A 29 -10.09 2.90 -12.42
N LYS A 30 -10.40 1.60 -12.48
CA LYS A 30 -10.78 0.81 -11.28
C LYS A 30 -9.65 0.75 -10.26
N LEU A 31 -8.41 0.56 -10.70
CA LEU A 31 -7.24 0.51 -9.82
C LEU A 31 -6.96 1.85 -9.14
N VAL A 32 -7.07 2.97 -9.86
CA VAL A 32 -6.88 4.32 -9.30
C VAL A 32 -7.89 4.61 -8.18
N ASN A 33 -9.11 4.08 -8.31
CA ASN A 33 -10.17 4.24 -7.33
C ASN A 33 -10.20 3.15 -6.25
N LEU A 34 -9.38 2.09 -6.38
CA LEU A 34 -9.33 1.01 -5.39
C LEU A 34 -8.85 1.56 -4.04
N ARG A 35 -9.64 1.34 -3.01
CA ARG A 35 -9.32 1.70 -1.62
C ARG A 35 -9.69 0.54 -0.72
N ALA A 36 -8.99 0.42 0.41
CA ALA A 36 -9.41 -0.46 1.49
C ALA A 36 -10.84 -0.10 1.93
N ASP A 37 -11.62 -1.10 2.33
CA ASP A 37 -12.95 -0.85 2.89
C ASP A 37 -12.87 -0.10 4.22
N SER A 38 -14.01 0.39 4.69
CA SER A 38 -14.09 1.19 5.91
C SER A 38 -13.65 0.45 7.16
N VAL A 39 -13.77 -0.88 7.21
CA VAL A 39 -13.35 -1.70 8.36
C VAL A 39 -11.84 -1.76 8.42
N VAL A 40 -11.19 -2.03 7.29
CA VAL A 40 -9.73 -2.04 7.19
C VAL A 40 -9.15 -0.65 7.43
N GLN A 41 -9.78 0.41 6.93
CA GLN A 41 -9.35 1.79 7.18
C GLN A 41 -9.41 2.14 8.68
N ALA A 42 -10.54 1.86 9.34
CA ALA A 42 -10.69 2.12 10.77
C ALA A 42 -9.66 1.35 11.61
N ARG A 43 -9.39 0.08 11.25
CA ARG A 43 -8.39 -0.73 11.93
C ARG A 43 -6.97 -0.18 11.74
N LEU A 44 -6.63 0.26 10.53
CA LEU A 44 -5.34 0.88 10.26
C LEU A 44 -5.16 2.18 11.06
N GLU A 45 -6.20 3.01 11.14
CA GLU A 45 -6.18 4.26 11.93
C GLU A 45 -6.01 3.98 13.42
N GLU A 46 -6.69 2.97 13.97
CA GLU A 46 -6.51 2.53 15.36
C GLU A 46 -5.06 2.11 15.62
N LEU A 47 -4.49 1.27 14.75
CA LEU A 47 -3.12 0.78 14.87
C LEU A 47 -2.10 1.91 14.70
N ALA A 48 -2.35 2.87 13.80
CA ALA A 48 -1.49 4.04 13.63
C ALA A 48 -1.50 4.94 14.89
N GLY A 49 -2.67 5.10 15.52
CA GLY A 49 -2.80 5.79 16.82
C GLY A 49 -1.96 5.10 17.90
N LYS A 50 -2.18 3.80 18.11
CA LYS A 50 -1.40 2.99 19.06
C LYS A 50 0.10 3.00 18.77
N SER A 51 0.48 3.01 17.50
CA SER A 51 1.89 3.08 17.07
C SER A 51 2.55 4.37 17.52
N THR A 52 1.82 5.49 17.38
CA THR A 52 2.28 6.83 17.80
C THR A 52 2.45 6.92 19.31
N GLU A 53 1.56 6.28 20.07
CA GLU A 53 1.59 6.22 21.53
C GLU A 53 2.60 5.18 22.07
N GLY A 54 3.15 4.32 21.19
CA GLY A 54 4.08 3.26 21.58
C GLY A 54 3.42 2.06 22.23
N GLU A 55 2.10 1.90 22.08
CA GLU A 55 1.27 0.91 22.76
C GLU A 55 0.97 -0.35 21.93
N LEU A 56 1.52 -0.44 20.71
CA LEU A 56 1.34 -1.64 19.88
C LEU A 56 1.95 -2.88 20.54
N SER A 57 1.11 -3.89 20.78
CA SER A 57 1.58 -5.25 21.03
C SER A 57 2.34 -5.81 19.82
N GLU A 58 3.11 -6.88 20.02
CA GLU A 58 3.85 -7.52 18.93
C GLU A 58 2.93 -8.02 17.80
N ASN A 59 1.76 -8.55 18.15
CA ASN A 59 0.78 -9.00 17.17
C ASN A 59 0.18 -7.83 16.37
N GLU A 60 -0.17 -6.74 17.05
CA GLU A 60 -0.70 -5.53 16.40
C GLU A 60 0.35 -4.86 15.51
N ARG A 61 1.63 -4.93 15.89
CA ARG A 61 2.74 -4.45 15.06
C ARG A 61 2.88 -5.25 13.76
N ALA A 62 2.84 -6.58 13.84
CA ALA A 62 2.87 -7.43 12.66
C ALA A 62 1.65 -7.21 11.74
N GLU A 63 0.47 -6.99 12.32
CA GLU A 63 -0.75 -6.62 11.59
C GLU A 63 -0.59 -5.26 10.89
N TYR A 64 -0.11 -4.24 11.60
CA TYR A 64 0.14 -2.91 11.07
C TYR A 64 1.16 -2.91 9.93
N GLU A 65 2.27 -3.62 10.10
CA GLU A 65 3.31 -3.78 9.06
C GLU A 65 2.75 -4.46 7.81
N SER A 66 1.88 -5.46 7.97
CA SER A 66 1.21 -6.12 6.84
C SER A 66 0.31 -5.16 6.06
N TYR A 67 -0.40 -4.26 6.75
CA TYR A 67 -1.20 -3.23 6.07
C TYR A 67 -0.34 -2.20 5.34
N VAL A 68 0.75 -1.73 5.96
CA VAL A 68 1.69 -0.80 5.32
C VAL A 68 2.24 -1.41 4.03
N HIS A 69 2.68 -2.68 4.07
CA HIS A 69 3.17 -3.38 2.89
C HIS A 69 2.11 -3.52 1.78
N ALA A 70 0.86 -3.82 2.13
CA ALA A 70 -0.22 -3.88 1.16
C ALA A 70 -0.48 -2.51 0.51
N ILE A 71 -0.40 -1.42 1.29
CA ILE A 71 -0.57 -0.05 0.81
C ILE A 71 0.57 0.35 -0.12
N ASP A 72 1.81 -0.02 0.17
CA ASP A 72 2.96 0.25 -0.70
C ASP A 72 2.78 -0.39 -2.08
N VAL A 73 2.34 -1.66 -2.12
CA VAL A 73 2.04 -2.36 -3.38
C VAL A 73 0.90 -1.66 -4.12
N LEU A 74 -0.19 -1.29 -3.42
CA LEU A 74 -1.31 -0.57 -4.02
C LEU A 74 -0.88 0.78 -4.59
N ALA A 75 -0.01 1.51 -3.90
CA ALA A 75 0.50 2.80 -4.35
C ALA A 75 1.27 2.68 -5.68
N VAL A 76 2.12 1.65 -5.82
CA VAL A 76 2.84 1.38 -7.08
C VAL A 76 1.88 1.00 -8.20
N LEU A 77 0.90 0.11 -7.92
CA LEU A 77 -0.13 -0.25 -8.91
C LEU A 77 -0.93 0.96 -9.38
N GLN A 78 -1.28 1.87 -8.47
CA GLN A 78 -1.98 3.10 -8.79
C GLN A 78 -1.11 4.09 -9.56
N ALA A 79 0.18 4.17 -9.27
CA ALA A 79 1.11 4.99 -10.02
C ALA A 79 1.19 4.53 -11.49
N LYS A 80 1.35 3.22 -11.73
CA LYS A 80 1.31 2.63 -13.09
C LYS A 80 -0.02 2.89 -13.80
N ALA A 81 -1.14 2.74 -13.09
CA ALA A 81 -2.46 2.99 -13.66
C ALA A 81 -2.69 4.46 -14.03
N ARG A 82 -2.09 5.41 -13.31
CA ARG A 82 -2.17 6.86 -13.61
C ARG A 82 -1.27 7.28 -14.78
N SER A 83 -0.27 6.47 -15.14
CA SER A 83 0.61 6.74 -16.28
C SER A 83 0.10 6.20 -17.61
N LEU A 84 -1.04 5.48 -17.62
CA LEU A 84 -1.75 5.06 -18.82
C LEU A 84 -2.45 6.26 -19.48
#